data_AF-A0A1M5J7I7-F1
#
_entry.id   AF-A0A1M5J7I7-F1
#
_cell.length_a   1.000
_cell.length_b   1.000
_cell.length_c   1.000
_cell.angle_alpha   90.00
_cell.angle_beta   90.00
_cell.angle_gamma   90.00
#
_symmetry.space_group_name_H-M   'P 1'
#
loop_
_entity.id
_entity.type
_entity.pdbx_description
1 polymer ?
#
loop_
_entity_poly.entity_id
_entity_poly.type
_entity_poly.pdbx_seq_one_letter_code
_entity_poly.pdbx_strand_id
1 'polypeptide(L)'
;MDYSISTNEKQKILEKRISYDDLKKWNALPTLLATKEHLDTRKSVYLGINNIFDEETFLKWIGLKNPHSFTVAEVLQTTIHPHFKCWLLFRQELIPPAIMGYWGLGMCRKILSKTNATNQDYRYDYLLQIKQAWLRHEVSLGNLMHATRKAKTIYEDSYMTGNESVQTEAYALYAAMQEDPVTSYRMLFDAMSWTAENISEVYSDILQIISNSLQS
;
A
#
# COMPACT_ATOMS: atom_id res chain seq x y z
N MET A 1 -5.46 16.09 7.99
CA MET A 1 -4.73 16.73 9.11
C MET A 1 -4.10 15.63 9.92
N ASP A 2 -2.82 15.51 9.65
CA ASP A 2 -2.14 14.27 9.34
C ASP A 2 -1.12 13.98 10.43
N TYR A 3 -0.74 12.72 10.57
CA TYR A 3 0.44 12.38 11.34
C TYR A 3 1.61 13.22 10.84
N SER A 4 2.04 14.19 11.64
CA SER A 4 3.18 15.03 11.31
C SER A 4 4.44 14.21 11.62
N ILE A 5 4.95 13.52 10.61
CA ILE A 5 6.27 12.88 10.70
C ILE A 5 7.27 13.99 11.03
N SER A 6 8.05 13.84 12.09
CA SER A 6 9.05 14.85 12.44
C SER A 6 10.12 14.94 11.34
N THR A 7 10.71 16.12 11.12
CA THR A 7 11.79 16.29 10.11
C THR A 7 12.93 15.30 10.31
N ASN A 8 13.29 15.01 11.56
CA ASN A 8 14.31 14.02 11.91
C ASN A 8 13.91 12.60 11.48
N GLU A 9 12.66 12.21 11.74
CA GLU A 9 12.14 10.90 11.35
C GLU A 9 12.01 10.77 9.83
N LYS A 10 11.61 11.83 9.12
CA LYS A 10 11.63 11.87 7.63
C LYS A 10 13.04 11.62 7.10
N GLN A 11 14.03 12.34 7.61
CA GLN A 11 15.42 12.19 7.19
C GLN A 11 15.94 10.77 7.46
N LYS A 12 15.67 10.22 8.65
CA LYS A 12 16.02 8.83 8.98
C LYS A 12 15.41 7.83 8.02
N ILE A 13 14.13 7.98 7.66
CA ILE A 13 13.47 7.10 6.70
C ILE A 13 14.13 7.21 5.32
N LEU A 14 14.34 8.44 4.84
CA LEU A 14 14.93 8.70 3.52
C LEU A 14 16.35 8.13 3.39
N GLU A 15 17.14 8.14 4.47
CA GLU A 15 18.51 7.61 4.52
C GLU A 15 18.59 6.10 4.70
N LYS A 16 17.49 5.41 5.02
CA LYS A 16 17.51 3.95 5.17
C LYS A 16 17.92 3.29 3.87
N ARG A 17 18.90 2.40 3.98
CA ARG A 17 19.45 1.64 2.86
C ARG A 17 18.73 0.30 2.73
N ILE A 18 18.49 -0.06 1.48
CA ILE A 18 18.01 -1.35 1.01
C ILE A 18 19.20 -1.97 0.29
N SER A 19 19.74 -3.03 0.87
CA SER A 19 20.84 -3.77 0.28
C SER A 19 20.34 -4.86 -0.67
N TYR A 20 21.25 -5.42 -1.45
CA TYR A 20 20.94 -6.60 -2.25
C TYR A 20 20.57 -7.82 -1.39
N ASP A 21 21.19 -7.97 -0.22
CA ASP A 21 20.87 -9.05 0.71
C ASP A 21 19.47 -8.88 1.31
N ASP A 22 19.00 -7.65 1.51
CA ASP A 22 17.61 -7.39 1.90
C ASP A 22 16.64 -7.84 0.81
N LEU A 23 16.94 -7.55 -0.47
CA LEU A 23 16.12 -8.01 -1.59
C LEU A 23 16.06 -9.55 -1.68
N LYS A 24 17.18 -10.24 -1.41
CA LYS A 24 17.22 -11.70 -1.32
C LYS A 24 16.40 -12.22 -0.15
N LYS A 25 16.59 -11.66 1.06
CA LYS A 25 15.82 -12.00 2.27
C LYS A 25 14.32 -11.83 2.06
N TRP A 26 13.92 -10.81 1.30
CA TRP A 26 12.51 -10.53 1.00
C TRP A 26 11.96 -11.30 -0.21
N ASN A 27 12.76 -12.17 -0.84
CA ASN A 27 12.39 -12.90 -2.05
C ASN A 27 11.87 -11.97 -3.15
N ALA A 28 12.52 -10.82 -3.37
CA ALA A 28 12.04 -9.81 -4.32
C ALA A 28 11.90 -10.36 -5.75
N LEU A 29 12.95 -11.00 -6.26
CA LEU A 29 12.94 -11.58 -7.60
C LEU A 29 11.92 -12.74 -7.73
N PRO A 30 11.92 -13.77 -6.86
CA PRO A 30 10.89 -14.82 -6.92
C PRO A 30 9.46 -14.27 -6.86
N THR A 31 9.19 -13.28 -5.99
CA THR A 31 7.87 -12.66 -5.88
C THR A 31 7.49 -11.93 -7.17
N LEU A 32 8.43 -11.21 -7.78
CA LEU A 32 8.21 -10.51 -9.03
C LEU A 32 7.93 -11.47 -10.19
N LEU A 33 8.67 -12.58 -10.28
CA LEU A 33 8.47 -13.62 -11.28
C LEU A 33 7.12 -14.32 -11.12
N ALA A 34 6.74 -14.68 -9.89
CA ALA A 34 5.41 -15.24 -9.62
C ALA A 34 4.29 -14.25 -9.98
N THR A 35 4.47 -12.97 -9.65
CA THR A 35 3.52 -11.91 -10.03
C THR A 35 3.39 -11.78 -11.55
N LYS A 36 4.50 -11.89 -12.28
CA LYS A 36 4.53 -11.88 -13.76
C LYS A 36 3.73 -13.04 -14.35
N GLU A 37 3.79 -14.24 -13.77
CA GLU A 37 3.04 -15.42 -14.24
C GLU A 37 1.53 -15.29 -14.06
N HIS A 38 1.08 -14.58 -13.03
CA HIS A 38 -0.34 -14.37 -12.74
C HIS A 38 -0.96 -13.15 -13.44
N LEU A 39 -0.14 -12.30 -14.04
CA LEU A 39 -0.59 -11.12 -14.78
C LEU A 39 -0.75 -11.43 -16.26
N ASP A 40 -1.84 -10.96 -16.88
CA ASP A 40 -1.98 -10.95 -18.33
C ASP A 40 -0.76 -10.26 -18.96
N THR A 41 -0.24 -10.81 -20.05
CA THR A 41 0.87 -10.30 -20.85
C THR A 41 0.80 -8.78 -21.09
N ARG A 42 -0.39 -8.21 -21.33
CA ARG A 42 -0.58 -6.75 -21.49
C ARG A 42 -0.23 -5.97 -20.22
N LYS A 43 -0.62 -6.47 -19.05
CA LYS A 43 -0.28 -5.90 -17.75
C LYS A 43 1.23 -6.05 -17.51
N SER A 44 1.80 -7.20 -17.82
CA SER A 44 3.24 -7.44 -17.65
C SER A 44 4.12 -6.57 -18.57
N VAL A 45 3.65 -6.22 -19.79
CA VAL A 45 4.28 -5.19 -20.66
C VAL A 45 4.23 -3.83 -19.96
N TYR A 46 3.04 -3.44 -19.48
CA TYR A 46 2.83 -2.15 -18.82
C TYR A 46 3.71 -1.98 -17.58
N LEU A 47 3.90 -3.05 -16.81
CA LEU A 47 4.78 -3.06 -15.64
C LEU A 47 6.28 -3.07 -15.99
N GLY A 48 6.64 -3.29 -17.27
CA GLY A 48 8.02 -3.41 -17.73
C GLY A 48 8.74 -4.66 -17.23
N ILE A 49 8.02 -5.65 -16.70
CA ILE A 49 8.60 -6.86 -16.07
C ILE A 49 8.74 -8.03 -17.06
N ASN A 50 8.26 -7.87 -18.30
CA ASN A 50 8.30 -8.92 -19.31
C ASN A 50 9.70 -9.43 -19.62
N ASN A 51 10.70 -8.56 -19.53
CA ASN A 51 12.08 -8.89 -19.86
C ASN A 51 12.90 -9.34 -18.65
N ILE A 52 12.26 -9.53 -17.49
CA ILE A 52 12.90 -10.04 -16.28
C ILE A 52 12.75 -11.55 -16.27
N PHE A 53 13.86 -12.26 -16.30
CA PHE A 53 13.91 -13.73 -16.28
C PHE A 53 14.95 -14.26 -15.29
N ASP A 54 15.89 -13.43 -14.89
CA ASP A 54 17.04 -13.80 -14.07
C ASP A 54 17.47 -12.63 -13.18
N GLU A 55 18.48 -12.89 -12.35
CA GLU A 55 19.05 -11.92 -11.43
C GLU A 55 19.69 -10.72 -12.16
N GLU A 56 20.37 -10.96 -13.28
CA GLU A 56 21.06 -9.91 -14.03
C GLU A 56 20.07 -8.90 -14.64
N THR A 57 19.02 -9.40 -15.28
CA THR A 57 17.94 -8.58 -15.87
C THR A 57 17.15 -7.86 -14.80
N PHE A 58 16.89 -8.48 -13.64
CA PHE A 58 16.29 -7.83 -12.50
C PHE A 58 17.13 -6.67 -11.98
N LEU A 59 18.44 -6.88 -11.75
CA LEU A 59 19.37 -5.86 -11.26
C LEU A 59 19.47 -4.66 -12.22
N LYS A 60 19.51 -4.93 -13.53
CA LYS A 60 19.46 -3.88 -14.56
C LYS A 60 18.13 -3.11 -14.52
N TRP A 61 17.02 -3.83 -14.36
CA TRP A 61 15.67 -3.25 -14.33
C TRP A 61 15.45 -2.34 -13.12
N ILE A 62 15.95 -2.71 -11.94
CA ILE A 62 15.87 -1.84 -10.75
C ILE A 62 16.86 -0.66 -10.79
N GLY A 63 17.79 -0.63 -11.76
CA GLY A 63 18.65 0.52 -12.03
C GLY A 63 19.74 0.79 -10.99
N LEU A 64 20.18 -0.23 -10.23
CA LEU A 64 21.21 -0.04 -9.20
C LEU A 64 22.56 0.34 -9.80
N LYS A 65 23.00 1.59 -9.57
CA LYS A 65 24.30 2.12 -9.99
C LYS A 65 25.22 2.38 -8.79
N ASN A 66 25.52 1.35 -7.98
CA ASN A 66 26.68 1.20 -7.08
C ASN A 66 26.49 -0.09 -6.28
N PRO A 67 27.55 -0.81 -5.88
CA PRO A 67 27.54 -2.27 -6.04
C PRO A 67 26.59 -3.05 -5.12
N HIS A 68 26.02 -2.50 -4.04
CA HIS A 68 25.28 -3.32 -3.07
C HIS A 68 24.08 -2.67 -2.33
N SER A 69 23.74 -1.38 -2.52
CA SER A 69 22.60 -0.78 -1.79
C SER A 69 22.08 0.52 -2.39
N PHE A 70 20.83 0.87 -2.08
CA PHE A 70 20.18 2.14 -2.42
C PHE A 70 19.32 2.63 -1.25
N THR A 71 19.11 3.94 -1.15
CA THR A 71 18.33 4.60 -0.10
C THR A 71 16.85 4.67 -0.48
N VAL A 72 15.97 4.86 0.52
CA VAL A 72 14.54 5.15 0.27
C VAL A 72 14.37 6.40 -0.61
N ALA A 73 15.22 7.42 -0.43
CA ALA A 73 15.21 8.59 -1.30
C ALA A 73 15.48 8.23 -2.78
N GLU A 74 16.48 7.37 -3.03
CA GLU A 74 16.78 6.88 -4.38
C GLU A 74 15.62 6.05 -4.95
N VAL A 75 14.94 5.20 -4.15
CA VAL A 75 13.74 4.45 -4.59
C VAL A 75 12.66 5.38 -5.12
N LEU A 76 12.37 6.45 -4.38
CA LEU A 76 11.32 7.39 -4.73
C LEU A 76 11.64 8.10 -6.06
N GLN A 77 12.91 8.41 -6.31
CA GLN A 77 13.38 9.12 -7.50
C GLN A 77 13.64 8.21 -8.72
N THR A 78 13.97 6.93 -8.51
CA THR A 78 14.33 6.02 -9.61
C THR A 78 13.13 5.68 -10.47
N THR A 79 13.33 5.57 -11.78
CA THR A 79 12.28 5.15 -12.74
C THR A 79 12.04 3.64 -12.70
N ILE A 80 11.50 3.15 -11.58
CA ILE A 80 10.97 1.78 -11.42
C ILE A 80 9.45 1.81 -11.34
N HIS A 81 8.82 0.69 -11.66
CA HIS A 81 7.37 0.60 -11.70
C HIS A 81 6.73 0.93 -10.33
N PRO A 82 5.66 1.75 -10.26
CA PRO A 82 5.00 2.15 -9.01
C PRO A 82 4.64 1.01 -8.06
N HIS A 83 4.11 -0.10 -8.59
CA HIS A 83 3.84 -1.33 -7.82
C HIS A 83 5.06 -1.81 -7.04
N PHE A 84 6.22 -1.88 -7.70
CA PHE A 84 7.45 -2.38 -7.09
C PHE A 84 8.01 -1.39 -6.06
N LYS A 85 7.89 -0.08 -6.29
CA LYS A 85 8.20 0.94 -5.26
C LYS A 85 7.35 0.73 -4.02
N CYS A 86 6.05 0.59 -4.18
CA CYS A 86 5.14 0.32 -3.08
C CYS A 86 5.53 -0.99 -2.35
N TRP A 87 5.72 -2.09 -3.08
CA TRP A 87 6.15 -3.37 -2.52
C TRP A 87 7.45 -3.26 -1.71
N LEU A 88 8.42 -2.46 -2.19
CA LEU A 88 9.67 -2.20 -1.47
C LEU A 88 9.42 -1.37 -0.21
N LEU A 89 8.66 -0.29 -0.31
CA LEU A 89 8.49 0.69 0.77
C LEU A 89 7.59 0.17 1.90
N PHE A 90 6.66 -0.75 1.63
CA PHE A 90 5.77 -1.32 2.66
C PHE A 90 6.42 -2.44 3.48
N ARG A 91 7.57 -2.11 4.08
CA ARG A 91 8.35 -2.97 4.97
C ARG A 91 8.49 -2.27 6.32
N GLN A 92 8.20 -2.98 7.42
CA GLN A 92 8.34 -2.41 8.77
C GLN A 92 9.81 -2.05 9.08
N GLU A 93 10.75 -2.73 8.44
CA GLU A 93 12.19 -2.44 8.51
C GLU A 93 12.53 -1.07 7.93
N LEU A 94 11.76 -0.60 6.94
CA LEU A 94 11.95 0.69 6.30
C LEU A 94 11.05 1.77 6.91
N ILE A 95 9.77 1.47 7.08
CA ILE A 95 8.76 2.44 7.48
C ILE A 95 8.17 2.03 8.83
N PRO A 96 8.20 2.90 9.85
CA PRO A 96 7.55 2.64 11.13
C PRO A 96 6.08 2.21 10.98
N PRO A 97 5.61 1.22 11.76
CA PRO A 97 4.22 0.76 11.71
C PRO A 97 3.17 1.88 11.88
N ALA A 98 3.47 2.90 12.69
CA ALA A 98 2.57 4.05 12.84
C ALA A 98 2.37 4.80 11.51
N ILE A 99 3.46 5.16 10.83
CA ILE A 99 3.44 5.84 9.52
C ILE A 99 2.74 4.97 8.48
N MET A 100 3.06 3.68 8.46
CA MET A 100 2.37 2.68 7.66
C MET A 100 0.85 2.71 7.95
N GLY A 101 0.42 2.74 9.20
CA GLY A 101 -1.01 2.86 9.51
C GLY A 101 -1.67 4.11 8.90
N TYR A 102 -0.98 5.26 8.91
CA TYR A 102 -1.50 6.49 8.32
C TYR A 102 -1.55 6.47 6.79
N TRP A 103 -0.54 5.96 6.09
CA TRP A 103 -0.68 5.88 4.62
C TRP A 103 -1.73 4.83 4.20
N GLY A 104 -1.95 3.78 4.99
CA GLY A 104 -3.00 2.79 4.75
C GLY A 104 -4.40 3.41 4.88
N LEU A 105 -4.59 4.28 5.88
CA LEU A 105 -5.80 5.09 6.00
C LEU A 105 -5.99 6.04 4.80
N GLY A 106 -4.91 6.66 4.32
CA GLY A 106 -4.92 7.50 3.12
C GLY A 106 -5.29 6.72 1.85
N MET A 107 -4.74 5.51 1.69
CA MET A 107 -5.07 4.57 0.62
C MET A 107 -6.55 4.20 0.60
N CYS A 108 -7.10 3.81 1.75
CA CYS A 108 -8.52 3.48 1.88
C CYS A 108 -9.40 4.66 1.43
N ARG A 109 -9.12 5.88 1.91
CA ARG A 109 -9.85 7.08 1.49
C ARG A 109 -9.76 7.33 -0.01
N LYS A 110 -8.61 7.08 -0.63
CA LYS A 110 -8.44 7.20 -2.08
C LYS A 110 -9.28 6.18 -2.84
N ILE A 111 -9.29 4.90 -2.42
CA ILE A 111 -10.17 3.87 -3.00
C ILE A 111 -11.62 4.34 -2.93
N LEU A 112 -12.10 4.70 -1.74
CA LEU A 112 -13.48 5.14 -1.53
C LEU A 112 -13.85 6.39 -2.35
N SER A 113 -12.89 7.29 -2.62
CA SER A 113 -13.13 8.47 -3.45
C SER A 113 -13.25 8.15 -4.95
N LYS A 114 -12.59 7.07 -5.42
CA LYS A 114 -12.59 6.69 -6.84
C LYS A 114 -13.79 5.82 -7.20
N THR A 115 -14.32 5.06 -6.26
CA THR A 115 -15.49 4.19 -6.47
C THR A 115 -16.81 4.96 -6.56
N ASN A 116 -16.81 6.27 -6.26
CA ASN A 116 -17.83 7.27 -6.62
C ASN A 116 -19.28 6.76 -6.45
N ALA A 117 -19.62 6.23 -5.27
CA ALA A 117 -20.99 5.86 -4.96
C ALA A 117 -21.73 7.08 -4.40
N THR A 118 -22.82 7.46 -5.06
CA THR A 118 -23.90 8.33 -4.58
C THR A 118 -24.57 7.87 -3.27
N ASN A 119 -24.03 6.84 -2.60
CA ASN A 119 -24.45 6.28 -1.32
C ASN A 119 -23.23 6.08 -0.41
N GLN A 120 -22.50 7.16 -0.09
CA GLN A 120 -21.51 7.07 0.99
C GLN A 120 -22.25 6.72 2.28
N ASP A 121 -22.09 5.47 2.70
CA ASP A 121 -22.61 4.98 3.95
C ASP A 121 -21.91 5.71 5.10
N TYR A 122 -22.67 6.48 5.88
CA TYR A 122 -22.16 7.23 7.03
C TYR A 122 -21.37 6.33 8.03
N ARG A 123 -21.60 5.01 7.99
CA ARG A 123 -20.85 4.03 8.77
C ARG A 123 -19.36 4.02 8.39
N TYR A 124 -19.01 4.33 7.14
CA TYR A 124 -17.61 4.34 6.67
C TYR A 124 -16.83 5.45 7.35
N ASP A 125 -17.34 6.68 7.33
CA ASP A 125 -16.69 7.83 7.98
C ASP A 125 -16.48 7.59 9.48
N TYR A 126 -17.49 7.03 10.16
CA TYR A 126 -17.39 6.67 11.57
C TYR A 126 -16.25 5.65 11.82
N LEU A 127 -16.14 4.60 10.99
CA LEU A 127 -15.10 3.59 11.14
C LEU A 127 -13.70 4.14 10.83
N LEU A 128 -13.58 4.98 9.79
CA LEU A 128 -12.34 5.67 9.45
C LEU A 128 -11.90 6.63 10.56
N GLN A 129 -12.83 7.32 11.23
CA GLN A 129 -12.54 8.15 12.39
C GLN A 129 -12.02 7.33 13.57
N ILE A 130 -12.58 6.14 13.85
CA ILE A 130 -12.05 5.24 14.88
C ILE A 130 -10.62 4.82 14.55
N LYS A 131 -10.35 4.41 13.31
CA LYS A 131 -8.98 4.04 12.90
C LYS A 131 -8.02 5.20 13.07
N GLN A 132 -8.43 6.41 12.70
CA GLN A 132 -7.63 7.61 12.87
C GLN A 132 -7.34 7.90 14.35
N ALA A 133 -8.35 7.83 15.22
CA ALA A 133 -8.19 8.01 16.66
C ALA A 133 -7.29 6.93 17.27
N TRP A 134 -7.38 5.68 16.78
CA TRP A 134 -6.52 4.58 17.23
C TRP A 134 -5.05 4.82 16.86
N LEU A 135 -4.78 5.28 15.63
CA LEU A 135 -3.44 5.67 15.20
C LEU A 135 -2.85 6.86 15.98
N ARG A 136 -3.70 7.64 16.64
CA ARG A 136 -3.32 8.74 17.54
C ARG A 136 -3.25 8.32 19.01
N HIS A 137 -3.51 7.05 19.30
CA HIS A 137 -3.61 6.51 20.67
C HIS A 137 -4.72 7.17 21.51
N GLU A 138 -5.74 7.74 20.87
CA GLU A 138 -6.89 8.37 21.54
C GLU A 138 -7.98 7.35 21.93
N VAL A 139 -7.95 6.16 21.33
CA VAL A 139 -8.88 5.05 21.63
C VAL A 139 -8.11 3.75 21.83
N SER A 140 -8.73 2.82 22.58
CA SER A 140 -8.11 1.54 22.91
C SER A 140 -8.11 0.55 21.74
N LEU A 141 -7.29 -0.50 21.84
CA LEU A 141 -7.35 -1.65 20.94
C LEU A 141 -8.76 -2.28 20.91
N GLY A 142 -9.48 -2.30 22.04
CA GLY A 142 -10.85 -2.80 22.10
C GLY A 142 -11.82 -2.02 21.20
N ASN A 143 -11.63 -0.70 21.08
CA ASN A 143 -12.41 0.13 20.16
C ASN A 143 -12.10 -0.22 18.70
N LEU A 144 -10.81 -0.41 18.36
CA LEU A 144 -10.41 -0.83 17.02
C LEU A 144 -11.00 -2.20 16.69
N MET A 145 -10.86 -3.21 17.56
CA MET A 145 -11.38 -4.57 17.32
C MET A 145 -12.90 -4.58 17.09
N HIS A 146 -13.64 -3.72 17.79
CA HIS A 146 -15.08 -3.55 17.56
C HIS A 146 -15.36 -2.94 16.18
N ALA A 147 -14.62 -1.90 15.79
CA ALA A 147 -14.72 -1.31 14.46
C ALA A 147 -14.34 -2.32 13.36
N THR A 148 -13.28 -3.12 13.54
CA THR A 148 -12.87 -4.18 12.61
C THR A 148 -13.97 -5.22 12.42
N ARG A 149 -14.64 -5.64 13.50
CA ARG A 149 -15.79 -6.55 13.41
C ARG A 149 -16.95 -5.94 12.64
N LYS A 150 -17.28 -4.67 12.89
CA LYS A 150 -18.33 -3.96 12.12
C LYS A 150 -17.97 -3.84 10.65
N ALA A 151 -16.74 -3.47 10.32
CA ALA A 151 -16.27 -3.38 8.94
C ALA A 151 -16.32 -4.74 8.23
N LYS A 152 -15.96 -5.82 8.94
CA LYS A 152 -16.09 -7.19 8.44
C LYS A 152 -17.54 -7.54 8.12
N THR A 153 -18.48 -7.24 9.01
CA THR A 153 -19.92 -7.47 8.75
C THR A 153 -20.40 -6.69 7.53
N ILE A 154 -20.00 -5.42 7.38
CA ILE A 154 -20.38 -4.65 6.19
C ILE A 154 -19.82 -5.30 4.91
N TYR A 155 -18.58 -5.80 4.95
CA TYR A 155 -18.00 -6.55 3.83
C TYR A 155 -18.77 -7.85 3.55
N GLU A 156 -19.11 -8.63 4.56
CA GLU A 156 -19.89 -9.87 4.38
C GLU A 156 -21.29 -9.57 3.80
N ASP A 157 -21.95 -8.52 4.28
CA ASP A 157 -23.26 -8.09 3.79
C ASP A 157 -23.19 -7.54 2.35
N SER A 158 -22.04 -6.96 1.95
CA SER A 158 -21.86 -6.40 0.62
C SER A 158 -22.00 -7.44 -0.50
N TYR A 159 -21.75 -8.72 -0.22
CA TYR A 159 -21.97 -9.82 -1.17
C TYR A 159 -23.44 -9.94 -1.59
N MET A 160 -24.37 -9.60 -0.69
CA MET A 160 -25.81 -9.65 -0.98
C MET A 160 -26.26 -8.58 -1.97
N THR A 161 -25.44 -7.54 -2.19
CA THR A 161 -25.76 -6.45 -3.13
C THR A 161 -25.54 -6.84 -4.59
N GLY A 162 -24.70 -7.84 -4.86
CA GLY A 162 -24.23 -8.18 -6.21
C GLY A 162 -23.41 -7.09 -6.91
N ASN A 163 -23.05 -6.00 -6.21
CA ASN A 163 -22.32 -4.87 -6.76
C ASN A 163 -20.83 -4.93 -6.37
N GLU A 164 -19.97 -5.20 -7.34
CA GLU A 164 -18.51 -5.32 -7.16
C GLU A 164 -17.87 -4.04 -6.61
N SER A 165 -18.40 -2.85 -6.94
CA SER A 165 -17.91 -1.58 -6.40
C SER A 165 -18.15 -1.50 -4.90
N VAL A 166 -19.38 -1.82 -4.45
CA VAL A 166 -19.74 -1.84 -3.03
C VAL A 166 -18.92 -2.88 -2.26
N GLN A 167 -18.68 -4.05 -2.86
CA GLN A 167 -17.83 -5.09 -2.27
C GLN A 167 -16.38 -4.62 -2.11
N THR A 168 -15.84 -3.96 -3.12
CA THR A 168 -14.49 -3.40 -3.10
C THR A 168 -14.36 -2.33 -2.01
N GLU A 169 -15.33 -1.42 -1.90
CA GLU A 169 -15.34 -0.38 -0.86
C GLU A 169 -15.36 -0.98 0.54
N ALA A 170 -16.29 -1.92 0.78
CA ALA A 170 -16.43 -2.57 2.07
C ALA A 170 -15.18 -3.39 2.43
N TYR A 171 -14.57 -4.05 1.45
CA TYR A 171 -13.31 -4.78 1.63
C TYR A 171 -12.15 -3.83 1.96
N ALA A 172 -12.01 -2.72 1.24
CA ALA A 172 -10.99 -1.70 1.51
C ALA A 172 -11.15 -1.09 2.90
N LEU A 173 -12.39 -0.87 3.35
CA LEU A 173 -12.67 -0.41 4.71
C LEU A 173 -12.24 -1.45 5.75
N TYR A 174 -12.62 -2.71 5.56
CA TYR A 174 -12.22 -3.81 6.44
C TYR A 174 -10.69 -3.99 6.49
N ALA A 175 -10.03 -3.86 5.34
CA ALA A 175 -8.57 -3.88 5.23
C ALA A 175 -7.91 -2.74 6.03
N ALA A 176 -8.44 -1.52 5.96
CA ALA A 176 -7.93 -0.39 6.73
C ALA A 176 -8.09 -0.57 8.26
N MET A 177 -9.08 -1.36 8.70
CA MET A 177 -9.34 -1.62 10.11
C MET A 177 -8.41 -2.67 10.74
N GLN A 178 -7.55 -3.34 9.97
CA GLN A 178 -6.62 -4.30 10.53
C GLN A 178 -5.66 -3.61 11.51
N GLU A 179 -5.36 -4.27 12.63
CA GLU A 179 -4.41 -3.77 13.63
C GLU A 179 -3.01 -3.69 13.03
N ASP A 180 -2.53 -4.81 12.48
CA ASP A 180 -1.23 -4.90 11.83
C ASP A 180 -1.24 -4.11 10.50
N PRO A 181 -0.39 -3.08 10.36
CA PRO A 181 -0.32 -2.30 9.14
C PRO A 181 0.06 -3.14 7.91
N VAL A 182 0.94 -4.14 8.05
CA VAL A 182 1.38 -4.95 6.89
C VAL A 182 0.22 -5.76 6.33
N THR A 183 -0.56 -6.40 7.20
CA THR A 183 -1.80 -7.07 6.84
C THR A 183 -2.79 -6.10 6.20
N SER A 184 -2.95 -4.90 6.79
CA SER A 184 -3.80 -3.84 6.24
C SER A 184 -3.43 -3.50 4.79
N TYR A 185 -2.13 -3.30 4.50
CA TYR A 185 -1.66 -2.99 3.16
C TYR A 185 -1.87 -4.10 2.15
N ARG A 186 -1.57 -5.35 2.53
CA ARG A 186 -1.75 -6.49 1.64
C ARG A 186 -3.20 -6.57 1.18
N MET A 187 -4.12 -6.48 2.13
CA MET A 187 -5.55 -6.48 1.83
C MET A 187 -5.99 -5.24 1.04
N LEU A 188 -5.43 -4.06 1.31
CA LEU A 188 -5.72 -2.86 0.51
C LEU A 188 -5.23 -3.00 -0.94
N PHE A 189 -4.07 -3.65 -1.17
CA PHE A 189 -3.61 -3.96 -2.52
C PHE A 189 -4.50 -4.96 -3.23
N ASP A 190 -4.97 -5.98 -2.50
CA ASP A 190 -5.95 -6.93 -3.03
C ASP A 190 -7.24 -6.21 -3.44
N ALA A 191 -7.74 -5.29 -2.61
CA ALA A 191 -8.90 -4.45 -2.92
C ALA A 191 -8.68 -3.61 -4.20
N MET A 192 -7.49 -3.04 -4.36
CA MET A 192 -7.14 -2.24 -5.56
C MET A 192 -7.11 -3.08 -6.83
N SER A 193 -6.71 -4.36 -6.73
CA SER A 193 -6.69 -5.26 -7.88
C SER A 193 -8.08 -5.50 -8.50
N TRP A 194 -9.15 -5.36 -7.69
CA TRP A 194 -10.53 -5.50 -8.12
C TRP A 194 -11.06 -4.26 -8.85
N THR A 195 -10.45 -3.09 -8.63
CA THR A 195 -10.75 -1.84 -9.36
C THR A 195 -10.02 -1.74 -10.71
N ALA A 196 -9.98 -2.85 -11.46
CA ALA A 196 -9.03 -3.17 -12.55
C ALA A 196 -8.66 -2.05 -13.55
N GLU A 197 -9.48 -1.01 -13.72
CA GLU A 197 -9.25 0.10 -14.64
C GLU A 197 -8.15 1.08 -14.18
N ASN A 198 -7.86 1.23 -12.88
CA ASN A 198 -7.04 2.35 -12.37
C ASN A 198 -5.85 1.95 -11.46
N ILE A 199 -5.43 0.69 -11.46
CA ILE A 199 -4.37 0.17 -10.58
C ILE A 199 -3.09 1.04 -10.59
N SER A 200 -2.60 1.43 -11.77
CA SER A 200 -1.39 2.25 -11.90
C SER A 200 -1.54 3.66 -11.32
N GLU A 201 -2.71 4.27 -11.53
CA GLU A 201 -3.02 5.59 -11.00
C GLU A 201 -3.09 5.54 -9.47
N VAL A 202 -3.66 4.47 -8.90
CA VAL A 202 -3.71 4.28 -7.45
C VAL A 202 -2.31 4.08 -6.87
N TYR A 203 -1.45 3.25 -7.48
CA TYR A 203 -0.04 3.16 -7.04
C TYR A 203 0.69 4.51 -7.11
N SER A 204 0.40 5.31 -8.12
CA SER A 204 0.98 6.65 -8.27
C SER A 204 0.47 7.60 -7.18
N ASP A 205 -0.83 7.57 -6.88
CA ASP A 205 -1.43 8.34 -5.78
C ASP A 205 -0.82 7.97 -4.42
N ILE A 206 -0.54 6.69 -4.20
CA ILE A 206 0.11 6.20 -2.99
C ILE A 206 1.52 6.75 -2.88
N LEU A 207 2.30 6.65 -3.96
CA LEU A 207 3.65 7.22 -3.98
C LEU A 207 3.63 8.72 -3.80
N GLN A 208 2.58 9.41 -4.24
CA GLN A 208 2.39 10.83 -3.97
C GLN A 208 2.10 11.07 -2.49
N ILE A 209 1.25 10.26 -1.83
CA ILE A 209 1.03 10.34 -0.38
C ILE A 209 2.36 10.13 0.38
N ILE A 210 3.13 9.11 0.00
CA ILE A 210 4.43 8.81 0.62
C ILE A 210 5.39 9.98 0.40
N SER A 211 5.57 10.42 -0.84
CA SER A 211 6.50 11.50 -1.20
C SER A 211 6.13 12.80 -0.49
N ASN A 212 4.84 13.19 -0.49
CA ASN A 212 4.36 14.35 0.23
C ASN A 212 4.65 14.24 1.73
N SER A 213 4.46 13.06 2.33
CA SER A 213 4.70 12.88 3.77
C SER A 213 6.19 12.95 4.15
N LEU A 214 7.08 12.55 3.24
CA LEU A 214 8.53 12.48 3.49
C LEU A 214 9.31 13.70 3.00
N GLN A 215 8.79 14.47 2.04
CA GLN A 215 9.48 15.61 1.42
C GLN A 215 8.94 16.99 1.87
N SER A 216 7.76 17.04 2.50
CA SER A 216 7.25 18.24 3.19
C SER A 216 8.00 18.55 4.48
#